data_AF-A0A9D4Z7H4-F1
#
_entry.id   AF-A0A9D4Z7H4-F1
#
_cell.length_a   1.000
_cell.length_b   1.000
_cell.length_c   1.000
_cell.angle_alpha   90.00
_cell.angle_beta   90.00
_cell.angle_gamma   90.00
#
_symmetry.space_group_name_H-M   'P 1'
#
loop_
_entity.id
_entity.type
_entity.pdbx_description
1 polymer ?
#
loop_
_entity_poly.entity_id
_entity_poly.type
_entity_poly.pdbx_seq_one_letter_code
_entity_poly.pdbx_strand_id
1 'polypeptide(L)'
;MGKITCCEEALAEVNSIVLHCPKLEPFACKKLKKLLKELTFKLKVCEEWEKLKVKELELKEKVELKKEAAEAKLHEELEELKFKKEVCEVHLHEEVEDLKSKVELIGHEINPVEKIKCGFLKFKSHFEQEKEYYEKLAECHKPKFLIFSCCDSRVDPFKILNLELGEAIVVRNVANLVAAYGEEGPCPSNHAAIEYAVKEIKVEHILVIGHSHCEGIQALVKTHHEEKTHYSESYKSWLKIGEHSCKKVKEAYSSSTIEEHCTLCEKECVNHSLHNCLTYPFVKEAVASKKITLHAGYYDLHKCAFSRWSLDYNYSEGEKYCSNP
;
A
#
# COMPACT_ATOMS: atom_id res chain seq x y z
N MET A 1 -15.65 45.67 -1.65
CA MET A 1 -14.31 45.77 -2.28
C MET A 1 -13.34 44.98 -1.42
N GLY A 2 -12.72 43.95 -1.98
CA GLY A 2 -11.77 43.07 -1.29
C GLY A 2 -11.92 41.62 -1.76
N LYS A 3 -10.82 41.02 -2.24
CA LYS A 3 -10.67 39.71 -2.91
C LYS A 3 -10.74 39.68 -4.46
N ILE A 4 -10.09 40.63 -5.14
CA ILE A 4 -9.71 40.49 -6.58
C ILE A 4 -8.17 40.43 -6.75
N THR A 5 -7.37 40.48 -5.68
CA THR A 5 -5.91 40.57 -5.80
C THR A 5 -5.18 39.25 -6.06
N CYS A 6 -5.79 38.09 -5.77
CA CYS A 6 -5.04 36.82 -5.70
C CYS A 6 -4.57 36.25 -7.07
N CYS A 7 -5.30 36.48 -8.17
CA CYS A 7 -4.94 35.90 -9.47
C CYS A 7 -3.88 36.72 -10.23
N GLU A 8 -3.97 38.05 -10.21
CA GLU A 8 -2.99 38.93 -10.88
C GLU A 8 -1.65 38.93 -10.14
N GLU A 9 -1.67 38.90 -8.80
CA GLU A 9 -0.48 38.78 -7.96
C GLU A 9 0.21 37.42 -8.17
N ALA A 10 -0.55 36.32 -8.20
CA ALA A 10 0.00 35.00 -8.49
C ALA A 10 0.60 34.90 -9.90
N LEU A 11 0.02 35.58 -10.90
CA LEU A 11 0.54 35.61 -12.27
C LEU A 11 1.85 36.43 -12.36
N ALA A 12 1.95 37.54 -11.64
CA ALA A 12 3.17 38.35 -11.55
C ALA A 12 4.30 37.60 -10.85
N GLU A 13 3.98 36.84 -9.80
CA GLU A 13 4.93 36.04 -9.03
C GLU A 13 5.47 34.84 -9.85
N VAL A 14 4.59 34.14 -10.56
CA VAL A 14 5.00 33.04 -11.47
C VAL A 14 5.85 33.57 -12.63
N ASN A 15 5.51 34.72 -13.22
CA ASN A 15 6.32 35.32 -14.29
C ASN A 15 7.70 35.79 -13.79
N SER A 16 7.78 36.32 -12.57
CA SER A 16 9.03 36.71 -11.93
C SER A 16 9.97 35.51 -11.71
N ILE A 17 9.42 34.37 -11.24
CA ILE A 17 10.16 33.12 -11.01
C ILE A 17 10.71 32.53 -12.32
N VAL A 18 9.92 32.58 -13.40
CA VAL A 18 10.34 32.07 -14.72
C VAL A 18 11.43 32.93 -15.36
N LEU A 19 11.38 34.26 -15.20
CA LEU A 19 12.34 35.19 -15.78
C LEU A 19 13.70 35.22 -15.05
N HIS A 20 13.74 34.85 -13.77
CA HIS A 20 14.94 34.95 -12.92
C HIS A 20 15.59 33.60 -12.55
N CYS A 21 15.29 32.51 -13.25
CA CYS A 21 15.89 31.20 -12.99
C CYS A 21 17.07 30.90 -13.95
N PRO A 22 18.34 31.17 -13.58
CA PRO A 22 19.50 31.04 -14.47
C PRO A 22 19.97 29.59 -14.73
N LYS A 23 19.22 28.56 -14.29
CA LYS A 23 19.61 27.14 -14.42
C LYS A 23 18.51 26.24 -15.01
N LEU A 24 17.77 26.72 -16.00
CA LEU A 24 16.92 25.86 -16.83
C LEU A 24 17.76 25.18 -17.94
N GLU A 25 18.49 24.13 -17.57
CA GLU A 25 19.11 23.22 -18.55
C GLU A 25 18.05 22.43 -19.35
N PRO A 26 18.40 21.89 -20.54
CA PRO A 26 17.43 21.52 -21.59
C PRO A 26 16.40 20.44 -21.22
N PHE A 27 16.64 19.63 -20.17
CA PHE A 27 15.75 18.52 -19.78
C PHE A 27 14.58 18.93 -18.87
N ALA A 28 14.63 20.07 -18.17
CA ALA A 28 13.52 20.58 -17.34
C ALA A 28 12.32 21.09 -18.17
N CYS A 29 12.48 21.17 -19.50
CA CYS A 29 11.60 21.94 -20.37
C CYS A 29 10.26 21.27 -20.72
N LYS A 30 10.18 19.93 -20.81
CA LYS A 30 8.95 19.25 -21.30
C LYS A 30 7.81 19.23 -20.28
N LYS A 31 8.11 18.98 -19.00
CA LYS A 31 7.11 18.91 -17.93
C LYS A 31 6.61 20.30 -17.53
N LEU A 32 7.51 21.27 -17.46
CA LEU A 32 7.17 22.68 -17.21
C LEU A 32 6.32 23.27 -18.34
N LYS A 33 6.67 23.00 -19.61
CA LYS A 33 5.86 23.46 -20.78
C LYS A 33 4.46 22.83 -20.81
N LYS A 34 4.31 21.58 -20.35
CA LYS A 34 3.00 20.92 -20.22
C LYS A 34 2.15 21.59 -19.14
N LEU A 35 2.74 21.84 -17.96
CA LEU A 35 2.10 22.55 -16.85
C LEU A 35 1.73 23.99 -17.23
N LEU A 36 2.61 24.71 -17.94
CA LEU A 36 2.31 26.06 -18.42
C LEU A 36 1.13 26.06 -19.40
N LYS A 37 1.09 25.11 -20.34
CA LYS A 37 -0.05 24.94 -21.27
C LYS A 37 -1.36 24.62 -20.53
N GLU A 38 -1.31 23.77 -19.51
CA GLU A 38 -2.48 23.44 -18.68
C GLU A 38 -2.95 24.65 -17.85
N LEU A 39 -2.03 25.47 -17.32
CA LEU A 39 -2.34 26.72 -16.63
C LEU A 39 -2.91 27.78 -17.58
N THR A 40 -2.34 27.96 -18.78
CA THR A 40 -2.87 28.90 -19.79
C THR A 40 -4.27 28.47 -20.26
N PHE A 41 -4.53 27.18 -20.38
CA PHE A 41 -5.86 26.65 -20.71
C PHE A 41 -6.87 26.95 -19.59
N LYS A 42 -6.47 26.77 -18.32
CA LYS A 42 -7.33 27.07 -17.17
C LYS A 42 -7.56 28.58 -16.96
N LEU A 43 -6.60 29.44 -17.32
CA LEU A 43 -6.78 30.90 -17.29
C LEU A 43 -7.79 31.39 -18.34
N LYS A 44 -7.87 30.76 -19.52
CA LYS A 44 -8.94 31.05 -20.50
C LYS A 44 -10.34 30.74 -19.97
N VAL A 45 -10.48 29.73 -19.10
CA VAL A 45 -11.75 29.41 -18.43
C VAL A 45 -12.13 30.51 -17.43
N CYS A 46 -11.16 31.21 -16.83
CA CYS A 46 -11.41 32.38 -15.96
C CYS A 46 -11.94 33.61 -16.73
N GLU A 47 -11.48 33.85 -17.98
CA GLU A 47 -12.03 34.94 -18.81
C GLU A 47 -13.49 34.69 -19.22
N GLU A 48 -13.86 33.43 -19.47
CA GLU A 48 -15.27 33.06 -19.68
C GLU A 48 -16.10 33.21 -18.41
N TRP A 49 -15.50 33.03 -17.24
CA TRP A 49 -16.12 33.22 -15.94
C TRP A 49 -16.47 34.69 -15.64
N GLU A 50 -15.61 35.64 -16.01
CA GLU A 50 -15.92 37.09 -15.92
C GLU A 50 -17.08 37.49 -16.85
N LYS A 51 -17.14 36.93 -18.07
CA LYS A 51 -18.28 37.13 -18.98
C LYS A 51 -19.59 36.57 -18.40
N LEU A 52 -19.51 35.44 -17.69
CA LEU A 52 -20.66 34.84 -17.02
C LEU A 52 -21.11 35.66 -15.80
N LYS A 53 -20.20 36.28 -15.04
CA LYS A 53 -20.56 37.20 -13.94
C LYS A 53 -21.33 38.44 -14.40
N VAL A 54 -20.92 39.03 -15.53
CA VAL A 54 -21.64 40.18 -16.11
C VAL A 54 -23.05 39.76 -16.54
N LYS A 55 -23.17 38.60 -17.19
CA LYS A 55 -24.47 38.03 -17.59
C LYS A 55 -25.34 37.65 -16.38
N GLU A 56 -24.73 37.21 -15.27
CA GLU A 56 -25.40 36.92 -14.01
C GLU A 56 -25.97 38.19 -13.35
N LEU A 57 -25.24 39.31 -13.38
CA LEU A 57 -25.71 40.61 -12.90
C LEU A 57 -26.88 41.13 -13.73
N GLU A 58 -26.81 41.06 -15.06
CA GLU A 58 -27.92 41.43 -15.96
C GLU A 58 -29.17 40.55 -15.77
N LEU A 59 -28.98 39.27 -15.45
CA LEU A 59 -30.08 38.35 -15.13
C LEU A 59 -30.68 38.65 -13.76
N LYS A 60 -29.87 39.01 -12.76
CA LYS A 60 -30.32 39.41 -11.42
C LYS A 60 -31.20 40.66 -11.46
N GLU A 61 -30.82 41.67 -12.24
CA GLU A 61 -31.60 42.91 -12.41
C GLU A 61 -32.95 42.64 -13.13
N LYS A 62 -32.96 41.73 -14.11
CA LYS A 62 -34.20 41.28 -14.79
C LYS A 62 -35.10 40.43 -13.90
N VAL A 63 -34.54 39.70 -12.94
CA VAL A 63 -35.27 38.90 -11.95
C VAL A 63 -35.88 39.78 -10.86
N GLU A 64 -35.20 40.87 -10.49
CA GLU A 64 -35.69 41.87 -9.51
C GLU A 64 -37.00 42.55 -9.97
N LEU A 65 -37.21 42.66 -11.30
CA LEU A 65 -38.41 43.23 -11.91
C LEU A 65 -39.64 42.29 -11.97
N LYS A 66 -39.56 41.01 -11.57
CA LYS A 66 -40.65 40.02 -11.75
C LYS A 66 -40.95 39.13 -10.53
N LYS A 67 -40.84 39.66 -9.32
CA LYS A 67 -40.63 38.87 -8.10
C LYS A 67 -41.84 38.80 -7.14
N GLU A 68 -42.87 37.99 -7.43
CA GLU A 68 -43.85 37.59 -6.38
C GLU A 68 -44.30 36.11 -6.38
N ALA A 69 -43.76 35.22 -7.24
CA ALA A 69 -44.21 33.81 -7.24
C ALA A 69 -43.09 32.73 -7.22
N ALA A 70 -41.80 33.10 -7.21
CA ALA A 70 -40.69 32.16 -7.39
C ALA A 70 -39.81 31.92 -6.15
N GLU A 71 -40.04 32.62 -5.03
CA GLU A 71 -39.10 32.65 -3.90
C GLU A 71 -38.99 31.34 -3.10
N ALA A 72 -40.07 30.56 -2.96
CA ALA A 72 -40.04 29.33 -2.15
C ALA A 72 -39.20 28.20 -2.78
N LYS A 73 -39.30 28.04 -4.11
CA LYS A 73 -38.61 26.95 -4.82
C LYS A 73 -37.11 27.22 -4.99
N LEU A 74 -36.73 28.48 -5.14
CA LEU A 74 -35.33 28.89 -5.23
C LEU A 74 -34.58 28.73 -3.89
N HIS A 75 -35.29 28.88 -2.75
CA HIS A 75 -34.67 28.76 -1.44
C HIS A 75 -34.30 27.30 -1.10
N GLU A 76 -35.13 26.35 -1.53
CA GLU A 76 -34.85 24.91 -1.36
C GLU A 76 -33.65 24.46 -2.20
N GLU A 77 -33.59 24.88 -3.46
CA GLU A 77 -32.44 24.60 -4.35
C GLU A 77 -31.13 25.28 -3.86
N LEU A 78 -31.22 26.45 -3.22
CA LEU A 78 -30.07 27.16 -2.66
C LEU A 78 -29.48 26.44 -1.43
N GLU A 79 -30.31 25.88 -0.56
CA GLU A 79 -29.85 25.09 0.60
C GLU A 79 -29.24 23.76 0.15
N GLU A 80 -29.81 23.10 -0.87
CA GLU A 80 -29.22 21.91 -1.47
C GLU A 80 -27.85 22.19 -2.11
N LEU A 81 -27.70 23.34 -2.78
CA LEU A 81 -26.44 23.78 -3.36
C LEU A 81 -25.42 24.20 -2.31
N LYS A 82 -25.84 24.80 -1.18
CA LYS A 82 -24.95 25.10 -0.05
C LYS A 82 -24.42 23.82 0.58
N PHE A 83 -25.27 22.82 0.78
CA PHE A 83 -24.86 21.51 1.28
C PHE A 83 -23.88 20.80 0.33
N LYS A 84 -24.18 20.79 -0.98
CA LYS A 84 -23.28 20.26 -2.01
C LYS A 84 -21.95 21.05 -2.09
N LYS A 85 -21.98 22.35 -1.83
CA LYS A 85 -20.80 23.22 -1.78
C LYS A 85 -19.93 22.95 -0.55
N GLU A 86 -20.50 22.72 0.63
CA GLU A 86 -19.75 22.31 1.82
C GLU A 86 -19.06 20.96 1.63
N VAL A 87 -19.76 19.97 1.05
CA VAL A 87 -19.17 18.66 0.71
C VAL A 87 -18.04 18.79 -0.31
N CYS A 88 -18.22 19.61 -1.34
CA CYS A 88 -17.18 19.91 -2.33
C CYS A 88 -16.00 20.71 -1.76
N GLU A 89 -16.22 21.65 -0.84
CA GLU A 89 -15.14 22.44 -0.21
C GLU A 89 -14.28 21.58 0.71
N VAL A 90 -14.85 20.59 1.41
CA VAL A 90 -14.09 19.62 2.21
C VAL A 90 -13.25 18.70 1.31
N HIS A 91 -13.83 18.14 0.24
CA HIS A 91 -13.08 17.31 -0.71
C HIS A 91 -11.99 18.12 -1.45
N LEU A 92 -12.29 19.36 -1.87
CA LEU A 92 -11.27 20.22 -2.48
C LEU A 92 -10.18 20.58 -1.49
N HIS A 93 -10.51 20.79 -0.21
CA HIS A 93 -9.51 21.11 0.81
C HIS A 93 -8.58 19.91 1.04
N GLU A 94 -9.10 18.70 1.13
CA GLU A 94 -8.31 17.47 1.24
C GLU A 94 -7.44 17.21 0.00
N GLU A 95 -7.99 17.38 -1.21
CA GLU A 95 -7.23 17.24 -2.45
C GLU A 95 -6.17 18.33 -2.61
N VAL A 96 -6.46 19.58 -2.22
CA VAL A 96 -5.52 20.70 -2.24
C VAL A 96 -4.41 20.50 -1.22
N GLU A 97 -4.71 19.98 -0.02
CA GLU A 97 -3.70 19.73 0.99
C GLU A 97 -2.84 18.50 0.67
N ASP A 98 -3.45 17.47 0.07
CA ASP A 98 -2.72 16.33 -0.51
C ASP A 98 -1.82 16.77 -1.67
N LEU A 99 -2.30 17.66 -2.56
CA LEU A 99 -1.51 18.24 -3.65
C LEU A 99 -0.41 19.18 -3.15
N LYS A 100 -0.66 20.02 -2.15
CA LYS A 100 0.38 20.86 -1.51
C LYS A 100 1.44 20.01 -0.87
N SER A 101 1.06 18.96 -0.14
CA SER A 101 2.02 18.00 0.40
C SER A 101 2.84 17.37 -0.72
N LYS A 102 2.21 16.91 -1.81
CA LYS A 102 2.89 16.36 -3.00
C LYS A 102 3.80 17.37 -3.70
N VAL A 103 3.50 18.66 -3.65
CA VAL A 103 4.32 19.74 -4.24
C VAL A 103 5.51 20.09 -3.34
N GLU A 104 5.33 20.15 -2.02
CA GLU A 104 6.44 20.30 -1.04
C GLU A 104 7.41 19.11 -1.07
N LEU A 105 6.90 17.92 -1.40
CA LEU A 105 7.68 16.69 -1.58
C LEU A 105 8.55 16.70 -2.85
N ILE A 106 8.34 17.63 -3.79
CA ILE A 106 9.12 17.76 -5.02
C ILE A 106 10.16 18.87 -4.84
N GLY A 107 11.29 18.54 -4.20
CA GLY A 107 12.48 19.41 -4.20
C GLY A 107 13.28 19.44 -2.90
N HIS A 108 12.72 18.95 -1.80
CA HIS A 108 13.43 18.87 -0.51
C HIS A 108 13.56 17.42 -0.04
N GLU A 109 14.75 17.07 0.43
CA GLU A 109 15.01 15.82 1.14
C GLU A 109 14.13 15.83 2.39
N ILE A 110 13.04 15.06 2.34
CA ILE A 110 12.06 15.02 3.43
C ILE A 110 12.76 14.43 4.63
N ASN A 111 12.85 15.19 5.71
CA ASN A 111 13.35 14.65 6.96
C ASN A 111 12.50 13.42 7.35
N PRO A 112 13.08 12.20 7.44
CA PRO A 112 12.31 10.99 7.72
C PRO A 112 11.54 11.06 9.05
N VAL A 113 12.07 11.81 10.02
CA VAL A 113 11.42 12.02 11.32
C VAL A 113 10.18 12.91 11.17
N GLU A 114 10.26 13.96 10.37
CA GLU A 114 9.10 14.82 10.09
C GLU A 114 8.02 14.08 9.31
N LYS A 115 8.41 13.18 8.40
CA LYS A 115 7.47 12.32 7.68
C LYS A 115 6.61 11.47 8.64
N ILE A 116 7.18 10.97 9.73
CA ILE A 116 6.44 10.21 10.76
C ILE A 116 5.40 11.09 11.43
N LYS A 117 5.78 12.31 11.86
CA LYS A 117 4.86 13.26 12.50
C LYS A 117 3.72 13.65 11.56
N CYS A 118 4.05 14.10 10.35
CA CYS A 118 3.05 14.52 9.37
C CYS A 118 2.16 13.34 8.94
N GLY A 119 2.73 12.14 8.82
CA GLY A 119 1.98 10.91 8.53
C GLY A 119 0.94 10.59 9.62
N PHE A 120 1.33 10.66 10.89
CA PHE A 120 0.39 10.43 12.00
C PHE A 120 -0.68 11.52 12.09
N LEU A 121 -0.34 12.79 11.84
CA LEU A 121 -1.34 13.86 11.81
C LEU A 121 -2.38 13.66 10.69
N LYS A 122 -1.94 13.20 9.51
CA LYS A 122 -2.84 12.83 8.42
C LYS A 122 -3.74 11.65 8.81
N PHE A 123 -3.17 10.60 9.40
CA PHE A 123 -3.95 9.47 9.93
C PHE A 123 -4.96 9.91 10.99
N LYS A 124 -4.57 10.81 11.90
CA LYS A 124 -5.46 11.34 12.94
C LYS A 124 -6.68 12.06 12.33
N SER A 125 -6.50 12.84 11.28
CA SER A 125 -7.63 13.50 10.60
C SER A 125 -8.62 12.47 10.05
N HIS A 126 -8.13 11.40 9.43
CA HIS A 126 -8.95 10.31 8.94
C HIS A 126 -9.61 9.50 10.08
N PHE A 127 -8.89 9.28 11.17
CA PHE A 127 -9.43 8.64 12.37
C PHE A 127 -10.66 9.37 12.91
N GLU A 128 -10.65 10.71 12.97
CA GLU A 128 -11.79 11.48 13.46
C GLU A 128 -13.01 11.38 12.53
N GLN A 129 -12.82 11.15 11.23
CA GLN A 129 -13.90 10.93 10.27
C GLN A 129 -14.58 9.57 10.44
N GLU A 130 -13.83 8.56 10.87
CA GLU A 130 -14.30 7.18 11.06
C GLU A 130 -14.25 6.75 12.53
N LYS A 131 -14.46 7.69 13.46
CA LYS A 131 -14.22 7.48 14.90
C LYS A 131 -14.92 6.24 15.46
N GLU A 132 -16.18 6.01 15.09
CA GLU A 132 -16.96 4.85 15.55
C GLU A 132 -16.32 3.51 15.11
N TYR A 133 -15.75 3.46 13.91
CA TYR A 133 -15.05 2.27 13.42
C TYR A 133 -13.80 1.99 14.27
N TYR A 134 -12.98 3.01 14.51
CA TYR A 134 -11.78 2.85 15.33
C TYR A 134 -12.07 2.58 16.81
N GLU A 135 -13.15 3.13 17.37
CA GLU A 135 -13.61 2.80 18.72
C GLU A 135 -13.98 1.31 18.84
N LYS A 136 -14.71 0.77 17.85
CA LYS A 136 -15.02 -0.68 17.80
C LYS A 136 -13.76 -1.53 17.68
N LEU A 137 -12.79 -1.11 16.87
CA LEU A 137 -11.50 -1.81 16.75
C LEU A 137 -10.70 -1.79 18.05
N ALA A 138 -10.78 -0.72 18.83
CA ALA A 138 -10.10 -0.61 20.13
C ALA A 138 -10.71 -1.55 21.19
N GLU A 139 -12.01 -1.83 21.10
CA GLU A 139 -12.71 -2.74 22.02
C GLU A 139 -12.52 -4.22 21.66
N CYS A 140 -12.47 -4.55 20.36
CA CYS A 140 -12.48 -5.93 19.90
C CYS A 140 -11.59 -6.14 18.67
N HIS A 141 -10.64 -7.08 18.79
CA HIS A 141 -9.78 -7.53 17.70
C HIS A 141 -10.01 -9.03 17.46
N LYS A 142 -10.52 -9.40 16.27
CA LYS A 142 -10.82 -10.79 15.87
C LYS A 142 -10.31 -11.10 14.45
N PRO A 143 -8.99 -11.03 14.22
CA PRO A 143 -8.40 -11.27 12.93
C PRO A 143 -8.65 -12.71 12.50
N LYS A 144 -8.85 -12.90 11.21
CA LYS A 144 -9.08 -14.22 10.61
C LYS A 144 -7.80 -14.80 10.02
N PHE A 145 -6.80 -13.95 9.78
CA PHE A 145 -5.55 -14.32 9.14
C PHE A 145 -4.34 -14.11 10.06
N LEU A 146 -3.42 -15.07 10.05
CA LEU A 146 -2.01 -14.84 10.32
C LEU A 146 -1.27 -14.77 8.97
N ILE A 147 -0.59 -13.66 8.70
CA ILE A 147 0.14 -13.45 7.45
C ILE A 147 1.64 -13.35 7.72
N PHE A 148 2.42 -14.17 7.02
CA PHE A 148 3.86 -13.99 6.89
C PHE A 148 4.16 -13.25 5.58
N SER A 149 4.83 -12.11 5.68
CA SER A 149 5.22 -11.29 4.52
C SER A 149 6.68 -10.85 4.64
N CYS A 150 7.30 -10.50 3.52
CA CYS A 150 8.66 -10.00 3.53
C CYS A 150 8.71 -8.62 4.19
N CYS A 151 9.83 -8.27 4.85
CA CYS A 151 10.10 -6.92 5.34
C CYS A 151 10.45 -5.93 4.21
N ASP A 152 10.42 -6.36 2.95
CA ASP A 152 10.58 -5.53 1.76
C ASP A 152 9.61 -4.33 1.78
N SER A 153 10.13 -3.10 1.67
CA SER A 153 9.36 -1.87 1.76
C SER A 153 8.33 -1.70 0.62
N ARG A 154 8.44 -2.50 -0.45
CA ARG A 154 7.55 -2.50 -1.61
C ARG A 154 6.37 -3.45 -1.44
N VAL A 155 6.38 -4.30 -0.41
CA VAL A 155 5.39 -5.36 -0.17
C VAL A 155 4.69 -5.12 1.16
N ASP A 156 3.51 -4.53 1.09
CA ASP A 156 2.63 -4.34 2.24
C ASP A 156 1.38 -5.21 2.06
N PRO A 157 1.17 -6.26 2.88
CA PRO A 157 0.03 -7.15 2.75
C PRO A 157 -1.32 -6.43 2.89
N PHE A 158 -1.43 -5.41 3.74
CA PHE A 158 -2.68 -4.66 3.89
C PHE A 158 -3.04 -3.94 2.60
N LYS A 159 -2.04 -3.31 1.97
CA LYS A 159 -2.24 -2.57 0.73
C LYS A 159 -2.48 -3.47 -0.48
N ILE A 160 -1.70 -4.54 -0.65
CA ILE A 160 -1.78 -5.38 -1.86
C ILE A 160 -2.99 -6.32 -1.85
N LEU A 161 -3.53 -6.65 -0.67
CA LEU A 161 -4.71 -7.51 -0.52
C LEU A 161 -5.98 -6.73 -0.12
N ASN A 162 -5.89 -5.40 0.02
CA ASN A 162 -6.98 -4.55 0.49
C ASN A 162 -7.59 -5.07 1.82
N LEU A 163 -6.72 -5.30 2.80
CA LEU A 163 -7.14 -5.69 4.15
C LEU A 163 -7.43 -4.45 4.96
N GLU A 164 -8.43 -4.57 5.82
CA GLU A 164 -8.83 -3.60 6.81
C GLU A 164 -8.14 -3.86 8.17
N LEU A 165 -8.05 -2.82 8.98
CA LEU A 165 -7.53 -2.95 10.33
C LEU A 165 -8.34 -3.96 11.13
N GLY A 166 -7.65 -4.86 11.82
CA GLY A 166 -8.28 -5.93 12.60
C GLY A 166 -8.54 -7.22 11.84
N GLU A 167 -8.32 -7.29 10.52
CA GLU A 167 -8.53 -8.52 9.74
C GLU A 167 -7.38 -9.53 9.82
N ALA A 168 -6.14 -9.05 10.05
CA ALA A 168 -4.95 -9.88 10.03
C ALA A 168 -3.93 -9.51 11.11
N ILE A 169 -3.25 -10.54 11.63
CA ILE A 169 -1.98 -10.43 12.34
C ILE A 169 -0.87 -10.63 11.31
N VAL A 170 0.12 -9.74 11.27
CA VAL A 170 1.19 -9.80 10.27
C VAL A 170 2.56 -9.95 10.92
N VAL A 171 3.30 -10.97 10.51
CA VAL A 171 4.71 -11.15 10.82
C VAL A 171 5.52 -10.77 9.58
N ARG A 172 6.42 -9.80 9.73
CA ARG A 172 7.32 -9.36 8.66
C ARG A 172 8.77 -9.69 8.98
N ASN A 173 9.40 -10.48 8.13
CA ASN A 173 10.81 -10.86 8.27
C ASN A 173 11.49 -10.93 6.90
N VAL A 174 12.80 -11.15 6.86
CA VAL A 174 13.51 -11.24 5.58
C VAL A 174 13.07 -12.51 4.84
N ALA A 175 12.63 -12.35 3.58
CA ALA A 175 12.19 -13.44 2.71
C ALA A 175 10.98 -14.24 3.23
N ASN A 176 10.14 -13.65 4.09
CA ASN A 176 8.85 -14.24 4.54
C ASN A 176 8.96 -15.70 5.01
N LEU A 177 10.10 -16.07 5.61
CA LEU A 177 10.40 -17.44 5.99
C LEU A 177 9.70 -17.80 7.30
N VAL A 178 9.24 -19.05 7.37
CA VAL A 178 8.72 -19.66 8.60
C VAL A 178 9.67 -20.77 9.03
N ALA A 179 10.25 -20.64 10.22
CA ALA A 179 11.10 -21.68 10.81
C ALA A 179 10.28 -22.90 11.27
N ALA A 180 10.92 -24.07 11.32
CA ALA A 180 10.28 -25.26 11.86
C ALA A 180 10.16 -25.18 13.40
N TYR A 181 9.19 -25.90 13.94
CA TYR A 181 9.01 -26.04 15.38
C TYR A 181 10.21 -26.74 16.02
N GLY A 182 10.77 -26.13 17.08
CA GLY A 182 11.93 -26.66 17.80
C GLY A 182 13.28 -26.44 17.10
N GLU A 183 13.32 -25.71 15.98
CA GLU A 183 14.57 -25.33 15.33
C GLU A 183 15.36 -24.37 16.22
N GLU A 184 16.61 -24.73 16.55
CA GLU A 184 17.51 -23.88 17.32
C GLU A 184 17.98 -22.70 16.45
N GLY A 185 17.76 -21.46 16.90
CA GLY A 185 18.13 -20.27 16.12
C GLY A 185 17.33 -19.01 16.42
N PRO A 186 17.43 -17.96 15.58
CA PRO A 186 16.78 -16.65 15.78
C PRO A 186 15.28 -16.66 15.43
N CYS A 187 14.55 -17.70 15.85
CA CYS A 187 13.15 -17.93 15.46
C CYS A 187 12.09 -17.74 16.57
N PRO A 188 12.36 -17.12 17.75
CA PRO A 188 11.36 -17.05 18.82
C PRO A 188 10.13 -16.21 18.40
N SER A 189 10.31 -15.24 17.50
CA SER A 189 9.21 -14.42 16.97
C SER A 189 8.21 -15.23 16.13
N ASN A 190 8.70 -16.09 15.22
CA ASN A 190 7.84 -17.00 14.43
C ASN A 190 7.01 -17.89 15.36
N HIS A 191 7.66 -18.51 16.35
CA HIS A 191 6.99 -19.41 17.27
C HIS A 191 5.93 -18.70 18.12
N ALA A 192 6.28 -17.57 18.74
CA ALA A 192 5.35 -16.80 19.57
C ALA A 192 4.15 -16.28 18.76
N ALA A 193 4.38 -15.77 17.54
CA ALA A 193 3.31 -15.27 16.69
C ALA A 193 2.36 -16.38 16.23
N ILE A 194 2.89 -17.54 15.82
CA ILE A 194 2.09 -18.71 15.42
C ILE A 194 1.28 -19.22 16.61
N GLU A 195 1.90 -19.37 17.78
CA GLU A 195 1.21 -19.85 18.97
C GLU A 195 0.09 -18.89 19.42
N TYR A 196 0.38 -17.59 19.48
CA TYR A 196 -0.61 -16.58 19.84
C TYR A 196 -1.77 -16.52 18.85
N ALA A 197 -1.49 -16.48 17.54
CA ALA A 197 -2.52 -16.40 16.52
C ALA A 197 -3.43 -17.64 16.54
N VAL A 198 -2.86 -18.84 16.74
CA VAL A 198 -3.61 -20.10 16.66
C VAL A 198 -4.32 -20.45 17.96
N LYS A 199 -3.66 -20.32 19.11
CA LYS A 199 -4.21 -20.74 20.41
C LYS A 199 -5.06 -19.67 21.07
N GLU A 200 -4.57 -18.43 21.10
CA GLU A 200 -5.23 -17.33 21.82
C GLU A 200 -6.27 -16.65 20.93
N ILE A 201 -5.87 -16.24 19.73
CA ILE A 201 -6.72 -15.47 18.81
C ILE A 201 -7.63 -16.36 17.96
N LYS A 202 -7.21 -17.61 17.70
CA LYS A 202 -7.95 -18.60 16.91
C LYS A 202 -8.23 -18.13 15.49
N VAL A 203 -7.17 -17.65 14.81
CA VAL A 203 -7.23 -17.38 13.36
C VAL A 203 -7.65 -18.63 12.59
N GLU A 204 -8.30 -18.41 11.45
CA GLU A 204 -8.83 -19.49 10.58
C GLU A 204 -7.89 -19.77 9.39
N HIS A 205 -6.96 -18.85 9.13
CA HIS A 205 -6.10 -18.89 7.96
C HIS A 205 -4.66 -18.52 8.32
N ILE A 206 -3.70 -19.26 7.79
CA ILE A 206 -2.29 -18.86 7.77
C ILE A 206 -1.89 -18.66 6.30
N LEU A 207 -1.41 -17.47 5.96
CA LEU A 207 -0.99 -17.10 4.61
C LEU A 207 0.49 -16.74 4.61
N VAL A 208 1.30 -17.39 3.77
CA VAL A 208 2.70 -17.01 3.53
C VAL A 208 2.79 -16.36 2.15
N ILE A 209 3.24 -15.10 2.09
CA ILE A 209 3.32 -14.30 0.86
C ILE A 209 4.79 -14.14 0.46
N GLY A 210 5.18 -14.85 -0.61
CA GLY A 210 6.40 -14.58 -1.35
C GLY A 210 6.21 -13.42 -2.34
N HIS A 211 7.31 -12.93 -2.91
CA HIS A 211 7.23 -11.88 -3.92
C HIS A 211 8.41 -11.94 -4.88
N SER A 212 8.23 -11.36 -6.07
CA SER A 212 9.28 -11.26 -7.08
C SER A 212 10.44 -10.35 -6.62
N HIS A 213 11.65 -10.67 -7.05
CA HIS A 213 12.86 -9.89 -6.77
C HIS A 213 13.11 -9.70 -5.26
N CYS A 214 12.91 -10.77 -4.50
CA CYS A 214 13.19 -10.79 -3.06
C CYS A 214 14.69 -10.83 -2.82
N GLU A 215 15.26 -9.75 -2.28
CA GLU A 215 16.70 -9.65 -2.01
C GLU A 215 17.18 -10.70 -1.00
N GLY A 216 16.31 -11.11 -0.06
CA GLY A 216 16.61 -12.19 0.86
C GLY A 216 16.77 -13.55 0.17
N ILE A 217 15.89 -13.86 -0.78
CA ILE A 217 16.00 -15.08 -1.58
C ILE A 217 17.19 -14.99 -2.55
N GLN A 218 17.46 -13.83 -3.14
CA GLN A 218 18.66 -13.65 -3.97
C GLN A 218 19.95 -13.88 -3.17
N ALA A 219 20.01 -13.38 -1.93
CA ALA A 219 21.13 -13.61 -1.03
C ALA A 219 21.29 -15.12 -0.72
N LEU A 220 20.19 -15.80 -0.41
CA LEU A 220 20.16 -17.25 -0.19
C LEU A 220 20.70 -18.02 -1.41
N VAL A 221 20.18 -17.73 -2.62
CA VAL A 221 20.64 -18.39 -3.84
C VAL A 221 22.13 -18.13 -4.08
N LYS A 222 22.60 -16.89 -3.92
CA LYS A 222 24.03 -16.55 -4.05
C LYS A 222 24.90 -17.34 -3.07
N THR A 223 24.50 -17.47 -1.81
CA THR A 223 25.24 -18.28 -0.82
C THR A 223 25.37 -19.77 -1.19
N HIS A 224 24.49 -20.28 -2.06
CA HIS A 224 24.56 -21.67 -2.56
C HIS A 224 25.30 -21.83 -3.90
N HIS A 225 25.57 -20.73 -4.60
CA HIS A 225 26.27 -20.72 -5.89
C HIS A 225 27.71 -20.24 -5.77
N GLU A 226 28.02 -19.41 -4.77
CA GLU A 226 29.33 -18.79 -4.58
C GLU A 226 30.04 -19.33 -3.32
N GLU A 227 31.35 -19.58 -3.40
CA GLU A 227 32.13 -20.07 -2.24
C GLU A 227 32.28 -19.02 -1.14
N LYS A 228 32.21 -17.72 -1.47
CA LYS A 228 32.40 -16.61 -0.51
C LYS A 228 31.43 -15.48 -0.79
N THR A 229 30.58 -15.18 0.20
CA THR A 229 29.70 -14.01 0.21
C THR A 229 30.03 -13.10 1.39
N HIS A 230 29.86 -11.78 1.24
CA HIS A 230 30.09 -10.77 2.28
C HIS A 230 28.98 -10.66 3.35
N TYR A 231 27.95 -11.51 3.30
CA TYR A 231 26.86 -11.53 4.27
C TYR A 231 27.35 -11.90 5.68
N SER A 232 26.79 -11.26 6.71
CA SER A 232 27.08 -11.57 8.11
C SER A 232 26.59 -12.95 8.50
N GLU A 233 27.20 -13.54 9.54
CA GLU A 233 26.83 -14.89 9.99
C GLU A 233 25.40 -14.97 10.54
N SER A 234 24.94 -13.93 11.23
CA SER A 234 23.54 -13.86 11.70
C SER A 234 22.54 -13.84 10.55
N TYR A 235 22.87 -13.14 9.47
CA TYR A 235 22.01 -13.09 8.28
C TYR A 235 22.00 -14.43 7.55
N LYS A 236 23.16 -15.05 7.36
CA LYS A 236 23.25 -16.42 6.80
C LYS A 236 22.49 -17.42 7.66
N SER A 237 22.61 -17.32 8.98
CA SER A 237 21.90 -18.18 9.94
C SER A 237 20.39 -18.11 9.76
N TRP A 238 19.83 -16.91 9.57
CA TRP A 238 18.42 -16.75 9.23
C TRP A 238 18.05 -17.40 7.89
N LEU A 239 18.87 -17.19 6.85
CA LEU A 239 18.59 -17.72 5.51
C LEU A 239 18.63 -19.26 5.43
N LYS A 240 19.26 -19.95 6.39
CA LYS A 240 19.28 -21.43 6.46
C LYS A 240 17.88 -22.04 6.50
N ILE A 241 16.87 -21.32 6.99
CA ILE A 241 15.46 -21.77 6.95
C ILE A 241 15.01 -22.09 5.50
N GLY A 242 15.54 -21.36 4.51
CA GLY A 242 15.23 -21.58 3.09
C GLY A 242 16.22 -22.50 2.35
N GLU A 243 17.26 -22.99 3.00
CA GLU A 243 18.36 -23.74 2.37
C GLU A 243 17.86 -25.00 1.62
N HIS A 244 16.92 -25.72 2.21
CA HIS A 244 16.33 -26.90 1.59
C HIS A 244 15.64 -26.56 0.25
N SER A 245 14.89 -25.46 0.21
CA SER A 245 14.23 -24.97 -1.01
C SER A 245 15.24 -24.65 -2.10
N CYS A 246 16.34 -23.98 -1.74
CA CYS A 246 17.38 -23.61 -2.70
C CYS A 246 18.10 -24.85 -3.27
N LYS A 247 18.41 -25.84 -2.44
CA LYS A 247 19.00 -27.11 -2.89
C LYS A 247 18.06 -27.84 -3.86
N LYS A 248 16.79 -27.98 -3.48
CA LYS A 248 15.76 -28.62 -4.31
C LYS A 248 15.62 -27.96 -5.68
N VAL A 249 15.58 -26.63 -5.73
CA VAL A 249 15.51 -25.89 -7.00
C VAL A 249 16.77 -26.10 -7.83
N LYS A 250 17.96 -26.00 -7.23
CA LYS A 250 19.24 -26.19 -7.91
C LYS A 250 19.39 -27.59 -8.51
N GLU A 251 18.92 -28.61 -7.81
CA GLU A 251 18.94 -30.01 -8.29
C GLU A 251 17.92 -30.23 -9.42
N ALA A 252 16.70 -29.71 -9.29
CA ALA A 252 15.64 -29.90 -10.28
C ALA A 252 15.84 -29.07 -11.56
N TYR A 253 16.55 -27.95 -11.48
CA TYR A 253 16.73 -26.98 -12.57
C TYR A 253 18.21 -26.65 -12.83
N SER A 254 19.09 -27.65 -12.81
CA SER A 254 20.55 -27.45 -12.84
C SER A 254 21.10 -26.64 -14.03
N SER A 255 20.36 -26.54 -15.14
CA SER A 255 20.75 -25.79 -16.34
C SER A 255 20.20 -24.35 -16.39
N SER A 256 19.41 -23.94 -15.40
CA SER A 256 18.79 -22.61 -15.36
C SER A 256 19.75 -21.52 -14.92
N THR A 257 19.39 -20.28 -15.25
CA THR A 257 20.14 -19.10 -14.81
C THR A 257 19.95 -18.85 -13.30
N ILE A 258 20.85 -18.08 -12.70
CA ILE A 258 20.72 -17.68 -11.28
C ILE A 258 19.41 -16.90 -11.06
N GLU A 259 18.98 -16.10 -12.04
CA GLU A 259 17.76 -15.31 -11.92
C GLU A 259 16.50 -16.19 -11.96
N GLU A 260 16.47 -17.20 -12.84
CA GLU A 260 15.43 -18.23 -12.83
C GLU A 260 15.42 -19.02 -11.51
N HIS A 261 16.61 -19.36 -10.97
CA HIS A 261 16.71 -19.98 -9.65
C HIS A 261 16.10 -19.11 -8.56
N CYS A 262 16.34 -17.80 -8.57
CA CYS A 262 15.73 -16.87 -7.62
C CYS A 262 14.20 -16.92 -7.71
N THR A 263 13.62 -16.79 -8.91
CA THR A 263 12.15 -16.84 -9.08
C THR A 263 11.55 -18.17 -8.64
N LEU A 264 12.21 -19.29 -8.92
CA LEU A 264 11.77 -20.61 -8.48
C LEU A 264 11.90 -20.76 -6.96
N CYS A 265 13.01 -20.29 -6.38
CA CYS A 265 13.26 -20.33 -4.94
C CYS A 265 12.29 -19.43 -4.16
N GLU A 266 11.85 -18.29 -4.71
CA GLU A 266 10.86 -17.42 -4.06
C GLU A 266 9.56 -18.18 -3.79
N LYS A 267 9.08 -18.97 -4.76
CA LYS A 267 7.88 -19.80 -4.61
C LYS A 267 8.13 -21.04 -3.77
N GLU A 268 9.27 -21.69 -3.94
CA GLU A 268 9.58 -22.91 -3.18
C GLU A 268 9.83 -22.62 -1.69
N CYS A 269 10.37 -21.46 -1.34
CA CYS A 269 10.50 -21.05 0.06
C CYS A 269 9.15 -20.77 0.72
N VAL A 270 8.16 -20.29 -0.04
CA VAL A 270 6.76 -20.19 0.45
C VAL A 270 6.21 -21.57 0.75
N ASN A 271 6.36 -22.51 -0.19
CA ASN A 271 5.95 -23.91 -0.02
C ASN A 271 6.61 -24.55 1.20
N HIS A 272 7.92 -24.41 1.36
CA HIS A 272 8.64 -24.96 2.49
C HIS A 272 8.20 -24.31 3.82
N SER A 273 7.95 -23.00 3.82
CA SER A 273 7.43 -22.30 5.00
C SER A 273 6.04 -22.81 5.42
N LEU A 274 5.17 -23.19 4.48
CA LEU A 274 3.90 -23.84 4.81
C LEU A 274 4.08 -25.22 5.45
N HIS A 275 5.05 -26.01 4.97
CA HIS A 275 5.39 -27.28 5.63
C HIS A 275 5.95 -27.05 7.03
N ASN A 276 6.78 -26.01 7.20
CA ASN A 276 7.30 -25.65 8.51
C ASN A 276 6.16 -25.28 9.48
N CYS A 277 5.09 -24.61 9.04
CA CYS A 277 3.88 -24.44 9.85
C CYS A 277 3.28 -25.78 10.33
N LEU A 278 3.30 -26.84 9.51
CA LEU A 278 2.79 -28.16 9.90
C LEU A 278 3.69 -28.92 10.89
N THR A 279 4.92 -28.44 11.13
CA THR A 279 5.77 -29.01 12.19
C THR A 279 5.32 -28.59 13.60
N TYR A 280 4.52 -27.51 13.71
CA TYR A 280 3.91 -27.09 14.97
C TYR A 280 2.74 -28.01 15.31
N PRO A 281 2.77 -28.76 16.44
CA PRO A 281 1.76 -29.77 16.72
C PRO A 281 0.32 -29.24 16.72
N PHE A 282 0.12 -28.05 17.29
CA PHE A 282 -1.19 -27.40 17.39
C PHE A 282 -1.68 -26.83 16.04
N VAL A 283 -0.78 -26.45 15.13
CA VAL A 283 -1.16 -26.06 13.75
C VAL A 283 -1.58 -27.30 12.99
N LYS A 284 -0.80 -28.38 13.07
CA LYS A 284 -1.09 -29.65 12.42
C LYS A 284 -2.45 -30.21 12.85
N GLU A 285 -2.77 -30.18 14.14
CA GLU A 285 -4.06 -30.58 14.67
C GLU A 285 -5.20 -29.68 14.16
N ALA A 286 -4.99 -28.35 14.14
CA ALA A 286 -5.99 -27.41 13.64
C ALA A 286 -6.28 -27.58 12.14
N VAL A 287 -5.26 -27.87 11.33
CA VAL A 287 -5.41 -28.18 9.91
C VAL A 287 -6.14 -29.52 9.72
N ALA A 288 -5.74 -30.57 10.43
CA ALA A 288 -6.39 -31.89 10.36
C ALA A 288 -7.87 -31.83 10.77
N SER A 289 -8.22 -30.95 11.71
CA SER A 289 -9.61 -30.70 12.14
C SER A 289 -10.35 -29.63 11.31
N LYS A 290 -9.75 -29.15 10.21
CA LYS A 290 -10.32 -28.12 9.31
C LYS A 290 -10.66 -26.79 10.01
N LYS A 291 -10.02 -26.49 11.13
CA LYS A 291 -10.12 -25.19 11.83
C LYS A 291 -9.19 -24.14 11.22
N ILE A 292 -8.09 -24.58 10.63
CA ILE A 292 -7.12 -23.71 9.95
C ILE A 292 -6.89 -24.20 8.53
N THR A 293 -6.81 -23.26 7.58
CA THR A 293 -6.33 -23.52 6.22
C THR A 293 -5.00 -22.81 5.97
N LEU A 294 -4.07 -23.51 5.32
CA LEU A 294 -2.77 -22.98 4.94
C LEU A 294 -2.78 -22.50 3.49
N HIS A 295 -2.40 -21.25 3.28
CA HIS A 295 -2.39 -20.58 1.99
C HIS A 295 -1.01 -20.07 1.64
N ALA A 296 -0.68 -20.15 0.36
CA ALA A 296 0.46 -19.50 -0.23
C ALA A 296 0.00 -18.36 -1.14
N GLY A 297 0.75 -17.27 -1.11
CA GLY A 297 0.62 -16.15 -2.03
C GLY A 297 1.97 -15.86 -2.67
N TYR A 298 1.94 -15.37 -3.91
CA TYR A 298 3.11 -14.84 -4.58
C TYR A 298 2.74 -13.57 -5.35
N TYR A 299 3.35 -12.45 -4.95
CA TYR A 299 3.14 -11.13 -5.54
C TYR A 299 4.27 -10.78 -6.54
N ASP A 300 3.92 -10.62 -7.81
CA ASP A 300 4.81 -10.12 -8.85
C ASP A 300 4.72 -8.58 -8.92
N LEU A 301 5.77 -7.90 -8.44
CA LEU A 301 5.84 -6.45 -8.35
C LEU A 301 5.82 -5.77 -9.72
N HIS A 302 6.37 -6.41 -10.76
CA HIS A 302 6.46 -5.81 -12.08
C HIS A 302 5.15 -5.93 -12.85
N LYS A 303 4.46 -7.06 -12.68
CA LYS A 303 3.20 -7.34 -13.38
C LYS A 303 1.97 -6.88 -12.60
N CYS A 304 2.13 -6.48 -11.35
CA CYS A 304 1.02 -6.26 -10.41
C CYS A 304 0.07 -7.47 -10.42
N ALA A 305 0.65 -8.67 -10.30
CA ALA A 305 -0.09 -9.92 -10.35
C ALA A 305 0.08 -10.66 -9.02
N PHE A 306 -1.01 -11.24 -8.53
CA PHE A 306 -1.01 -12.06 -7.32
C PHE A 306 -1.50 -13.46 -7.65
N SER A 307 -0.65 -14.47 -7.42
CA SER A 307 -1.04 -15.88 -7.54
C SER A 307 -1.22 -16.49 -6.15
N ARG A 308 -2.26 -17.30 -5.97
CA ARG A 308 -2.58 -17.96 -4.72
C ARG A 308 -2.78 -19.46 -4.90
N TRP A 309 -2.30 -20.24 -3.95
CA TRP A 309 -2.58 -21.67 -3.87
C TRP A 309 -2.75 -22.09 -2.41
N SER A 310 -3.31 -23.27 -2.16
CA SER A 310 -3.50 -23.82 -0.81
C SER A 310 -2.86 -25.19 -0.69
N LEU A 311 -2.40 -25.51 0.52
CA LEU A 311 -1.87 -26.83 0.85
C LEU A 311 -3.04 -27.69 1.33
N ASP A 312 -3.43 -28.69 0.54
CA ASP A 312 -4.44 -29.67 0.94
C ASP A 312 -3.77 -30.82 1.71
N TYR A 313 -4.00 -30.81 3.03
CA TYR A 313 -3.54 -31.85 3.93
C TYR A 313 -4.66 -32.87 4.17
N ASN A 314 -4.71 -33.93 3.35
CA ASN A 314 -5.61 -35.07 3.57
C ASN A 314 -4.88 -36.21 4.28
N TYR A 315 -5.43 -36.71 5.40
CA TYR A 315 -4.80 -37.73 6.25
C TYR A 315 -4.58 -39.09 5.55
N SER A 316 -5.25 -39.35 4.42
CA SER A 316 -5.27 -40.64 3.72
C SER A 316 -4.58 -40.66 2.35
N GLU A 317 -4.27 -39.51 1.77
CA GLU A 317 -3.53 -39.39 0.51
C GLU A 317 -2.49 -38.30 0.70
N GLY A 318 -1.21 -38.57 0.43
CA GLY A 318 -0.12 -37.62 0.63
C GLY A 318 -0.38 -36.20 0.05
N GLU A 319 0.40 -35.25 0.53
CA GLU A 319 0.28 -33.80 0.32
C GLU A 319 0.03 -33.40 -1.15
N LYS A 320 -0.96 -32.54 -1.39
CA LYS A 320 -1.27 -31.98 -2.71
C LYS A 320 -1.42 -30.46 -2.63
N TYR A 321 -0.89 -29.75 -3.62
CA TYR A 321 -1.11 -28.31 -3.78
C TYR A 321 -2.28 -28.07 -4.74
N CYS A 322 -3.27 -27.31 -4.29
CA CYS A 322 -4.41 -26.92 -5.11
C CYS A 322 -4.30 -25.44 -5.48
N SER A 323 -4.18 -25.17 -6.77
CA SER A 323 -4.32 -23.83 -7.34
C SER A 323 -5.81 -23.50 -7.43
N ASN A 324 -6.25 -22.44 -6.75
CA ASN A 324 -7.56 -21.84 -7.00
C ASN A 324 -7.35 -20.57 -7.84
N PRO A 325 -8.16 -20.36 -8.90
CA PRO A 325 -8.02 -19.21 -9.79
C PRO A 325 -8.20 -17.87 -9.08
#